data_AF-A0A8R7QYN9-F1
#
_entry.id   AF-A0A8R7QYN9-F1
#
_cell.length_a   1.000
_cell.length_b   1.000
_cell.length_c   1.000
_cell.angle_alpha   90.00
_cell.angle_beta   90.00
_cell.angle_gamma   90.00
#
_symmetry.space_group_name_H-M   'P 1'
#
loop_
_entity.id
_entity.type
_entity.pdbx_description
1 polymer ?
#
loop_
_entity_poly.entity_id
_entity_poly.type
_entity_poly.pdbx_seq_one_letter_code
_entity_poly.pdbx_strand_id
1 'polypeptide(L)'
;MRTCAQMAGRYYYNKLHPGQFLIDLEPLDSQSFDRLADDVHDKKAYYHVNFKAKLLTRNSLPLLFFAELEGTDGPKQVNMCVELSCSGNAHKCS
;
A
#
# COMPACT_ATOMS: atom_id res chain seq x y z
N MET A 1 -0.82 15.28 8.70
CA MET A 1 -1.12 14.40 7.55
C MET A 1 -0.80 12.96 7.95
N ARG A 2 -1.66 11.99 7.61
CA ARG A 2 -1.29 10.57 7.67
C ARG A 2 -0.57 10.22 6.37
N THR A 3 0.48 9.42 6.42
CA THR A 3 1.20 8.99 5.21
C THR A 3 0.37 7.95 4.43
N CYS A 4 0.62 7.79 3.13
CA CYS A 4 -0.05 6.79 2.29
C CYS A 4 0.04 5.37 2.89
N ALA A 5 1.21 5.00 3.43
CA ALA A 5 1.42 3.71 4.09
C ALA A 5 0.54 3.52 5.35
N GLN A 6 0.30 4.58 6.13
CA GLN A 6 -0.61 4.51 7.28
C GLN A 6 -2.07 4.31 6.86
N MET A 7 -2.49 4.95 5.77
CA MET A 7 -3.81 4.74 5.19
C MET A 7 -3.96 3.31 4.67
N ALA A 8 -2.95 2.81 3.94
CA ALA A 8 -2.90 1.45 3.43
C ALA A 8 -2.95 0.40 4.57
N GLY A 9 -2.16 0.57 5.63
CA GLY A 9 -2.18 -0.32 6.79
C GLY A 9 -3.52 -0.33 7.52
N ARG A 10 -4.20 0.82 7.62
CA ARG A 10 -5.55 0.90 8.20
C ARG A 10 -6.60 0.25 7.29
N TYR A 11 -6.46 0.36 5.97
CA TYR A 11 -7.32 -0.33 5.02
C TYR A 11 -7.14 -1.85 5.11
N TYR A 12 -5.89 -2.33 5.16
CA TYR A 12 -5.57 -3.75 5.35
C TYR A 12 -6.27 -4.32 6.59
N TYR A 13 -6.12 -3.65 7.73
CA TYR A 13 -6.77 -4.05 8.99
C TYR A 13 -8.30 -4.00 8.95
N ASN A 14 -8.92 -2.95 8.37
CA ASN A 14 -10.38 -2.79 8.47
C ASN A 14 -11.17 -3.51 7.37
N LYS A 15 -10.57 -3.72 6.20
CA LYS A 15 -11.28 -4.14 4.98
C LYS A 15 -10.82 -5.49 4.45
N LEU A 16 -9.52 -5.76 4.41
CA LEU A 16 -8.98 -6.99 3.83
C LEU A 16 -8.85 -8.10 4.86
N HIS A 17 -8.25 -7.80 6.01
CA HIS A 17 -7.97 -8.75 7.08
C HIS A 17 -8.38 -8.16 8.45
N PRO A 18 -9.69 -8.12 8.76
CA PRO A 18 -10.21 -7.68 10.06
C PRO A 18 -9.44 -8.26 11.24
N GLY A 19 -8.86 -7.41 12.08
CA GLY A 19 -8.09 -7.83 13.26
C GLY A 19 -6.57 -7.96 13.03
N GLN A 20 -6.10 -7.98 11.79
CA GLN A 20 -4.68 -8.13 11.47
C GLN A 20 -3.99 -6.77 11.32
N PHE A 21 -3.29 -6.35 12.38
CA PHE A 21 -2.56 -5.09 12.37
C PHE A 21 -1.24 -5.22 11.61
N LEU A 22 -0.95 -4.20 10.80
CA LEU A 22 0.39 -3.93 10.28
C LEU A 22 1.09 -2.95 11.21
N ILE A 23 2.29 -3.30 11.67
CA ILE A 23 3.15 -2.46 12.50
C ILE A 23 4.48 -2.17 11.79
N ASP A 24 5.26 -1.24 12.32
CA ASP A 24 6.55 -0.83 11.76
C ASP A 24 6.45 -0.42 10.26
N LEU A 25 5.41 0.34 9.92
CA LEU A 25 5.13 0.80 8.55
C LEU A 25 6.25 1.73 8.05
N GLU A 26 7.03 1.25 7.08
CA GLU A 26 8.14 1.98 6.46
C GLU A 26 7.86 2.19 4.96
N PRO A 27 7.49 3.40 4.51
CA PRO A 27 7.35 3.67 3.08
C PRO A 27 8.71 3.59 2.36
N LEU A 28 8.76 2.91 1.22
CA LEU A 28 9.98 2.76 0.42
C LEU A 28 10.02 3.77 -0.72
N ASP A 29 8.89 3.96 -1.39
CA ASP A 29 8.70 4.95 -2.44
C ASP A 29 7.22 5.30 -2.53
N SER A 30 6.92 6.58 -2.71
CA SER A 30 5.58 7.07 -2.96
C SER A 30 5.63 7.91 -4.22
N GLN A 31 5.07 7.40 -5.31
CA GLN A 31 4.94 8.14 -6.56
C GLN A 31 3.48 8.53 -6.76
N SER A 32 3.25 9.81 -7.05
CA SER A 32 1.97 10.29 -7.55
C SER A 32 2.00 10.32 -9.06
N PHE A 33 0.96 9.82 -9.71
CA PHE A 33 0.75 10.04 -11.13
C PHE A 33 -0.69 10.47 -11.35
N ASP A 34 -0.85 11.42 -12.26
CA ASP A 34 -2.15 11.78 -12.78
C ASP A 34 -2.47 10.76 -13.88
N ARG A 35 -3.42 9.87 -13.61
CA ARG A 35 -4.01 9.12 -14.71
C ARG A 35 -4.82 10.17 -15.50
N LEU A 36 -4.34 10.52 -16.69
CA LEU A 36 -5.20 11.12 -17.72
C LEU A 36 -6.27 10.07 -18.04
N ALA A 37 -7.32 10.02 -17.21
CA ALA A 37 -8.50 9.27 -17.57
C ALA A 37 -9.02 9.87 -18.89
N ASP A 38 -9.50 9.03 -19.80
CA ASP A 38 -10.12 9.47 -21.05
C ASP A 38 -11.34 10.41 -20.82
N ASP A 39 -11.73 10.61 -19.55
CA ASP A 39 -12.74 11.56 -19.11
C ASP A 39 -12.10 12.82 -18.50
N VAL A 40 -12.23 13.94 -19.22
CA VAL A 40 -11.76 15.28 -18.83
C VAL A 40 -12.38 15.76 -17.50
N HIS A 41 -13.43 15.11 -17.01
CA HIS A 41 -14.07 15.42 -15.74
C HIS A 41 -13.48 14.67 -14.54
N ASP A 42 -12.68 13.62 -14.75
CA ASP A 42 -12.03 12.89 -13.66
C ASP A 42 -10.73 13.59 -13.24
N LYS A 43 -10.82 14.36 -12.16
CA LYS A 43 -9.69 15.09 -11.57
C LYS A 43 -8.98 14.32 -10.47
N LYS A 44 -9.09 12.99 -10.43
CA LYS A 44 -8.42 12.18 -9.41
C LYS A 44 -6.94 12.03 -9.72
N ALA A 45 -6.10 12.27 -8.72
CA ALA A 45 -4.72 11.82 -8.69
C ALA A 45 -4.66 10.44 -8.03
N TYR A 46 -3.76 9.60 -8.53
CA TYR A 46 -3.50 8.27 -7.98
C TYR A 46 -2.09 8.24 -7.36
N TYR A 47 -2.00 7.61 -6.20
CA TYR A 47 -0.77 7.51 -5.41
C TYR A 47 -0.46 6.04 -5.22
N HIS A 48 0.71 5.63 -5.69
CA HIS A 48 1.24 4.29 -5.48
C HIS A 48 2.31 4.34 -4.41
N VAL A 49 2.20 3.47 -3.42
CA VAL A 49 3.17 3.35 -2.35
C VAL A 49 3.59 1.90 -2.18
N ASN A 50 4.90 1.63 -2.27
CA ASN A 50 5.44 0.41 -1.68
C ASN A 50 5.87 0.70 -0.25
N PHE A 51 5.59 -0.23 0.66
CA PHE A 51 5.99 -0.09 2.05
C PHE A 51 6.30 -1.44 2.66
N LYS A 52 7.21 -1.45 3.64
CA LYS A 52 7.43 -2.61 4.50
C LYS A 52 6.55 -2.51 5.72
N ALA A 53 6.08 -3.65 6.21
CA ALA A 53 5.39 -3.74 7.48
C ALA A 53 5.54 -5.13 8.09
N LYS A 54 5.30 -5.25 9.38
CA LYS A 54 5.23 -6.55 10.07
C LYS A 54 3.78 -6.89 10.40
N LEU A 55 3.40 -8.15 10.21
CA LEU A 55 2.10 -8.68 10.62
C LEU A 55 2.09 -8.93 12.14
N LEU A 56 1.11 -8.36 12.84
CA LEU A 56 0.71 -8.62 14.22
C LEU A 56 1.75 -8.30 15.32
N THR A 57 2.96 -8.83 15.23
CA THR A 57 3.97 -8.80 16.30
C THR A 57 5.31 -8.23 15.83
N ARG A 58 6.09 -7.68 16.77
CA ARG A 58 7.42 -7.11 16.48
C ARG A 58 8.45 -8.14 16.02
N ASN A 59 8.21 -9.41 16.35
CA ASN A 59 9.09 -10.54 16.02
C ASN A 59 8.81 -11.10 14.63
N SER A 60 7.69 -10.73 14.00
CA SER A 60 7.37 -11.13 12.64
C SER A 60 8.39 -10.55 11.66
N LEU A 61 8.72 -11.32 10.62
CA LEU A 61 9.55 -10.82 9.53
C LEU A 61 8.83 -9.67 8.81
N PRO A 62 9.54 -8.61 8.39
CA PRO A 62 8.95 -7.56 7.58
C PRO A 62 8.57 -8.13 6.21
N LEU A 63 7.35 -7.83 5.79
CA LEU A 63 6.80 -8.15 4.48
C LEU A 63 6.70 -6.88 3.65
N LEU A 64 6.71 -7.06 2.34
CA LEU A 64 6.57 -5.96 1.40
C LEU A 64 5.10 -5.85 0.97
N PHE A 65 4.62 -4.62 0.84
CA PHE A 65 3.26 -4.31 0.44
C PHE A 65 3.26 -3.24 -0.65
N PHE A 66 2.25 -3.31 -1.50
CA PHE A 66 1.88 -2.25 -2.45
C PHE A 66 0.49 -1.74 -2.11
N ALA A 67 0.28 -0.43 -2.23
CA ALA A 67 -1.05 0.14 -2.17
C ALA A 67 -1.25 1.24 -3.20
N GLU A 68 -2.48 1.30 -3.73
CA GLU A 68 -2.97 2.42 -4.52
C GLU A 68 -3.98 3.21 -3.71
N LEU A 69 -3.80 4.53 -3.73
CA LEU A 69 -4.70 5.50 -3.12
C LEU A 69 -5.16 6.48 -4.19
N GLU A 70 -6.35 7.06 -4.01
CA GLU A 70 -6.85 8.12 -4.89
C GLU A 70 -7.32 9.36 -4.10
N GLY A 71 -7.28 10.51 -4.77
CA GLY A 71 -7.91 11.74 -4.32
C GLY A 71 -7.55 12.95 -5.18
N THR A 72 -8.29 14.04 -5.03
CA THR A 72 -8.16 15.24 -5.88
C THR A 72 -7.04 16.19 -5.43
N ASP A 73 -6.75 16.26 -4.13
CA ASP A 73 -5.82 17.22 -3.52
C ASP A 73 -4.85 16.52 -2.56
N GLY A 74 -4.54 15.25 -2.85
CA GLY A 74 -3.87 14.34 -1.92
C GLY A 74 -4.62 13.02 -1.76
N PRO A 75 -3.99 12.02 -1.13
CA PRO A 75 -4.59 10.71 -0.90
C PRO A 75 -5.79 10.83 0.07
N LYS A 76 -6.97 10.42 -0.39
CA LYS A 76 -8.22 10.46 0.40
C LYS A 76 -8.75 9.06 0.72
N GLN A 77 -8.61 8.11 -0.20
CA GLN A 77 -9.03 6.72 -0.01
C GLN A 77 -8.00 5.73 -0.53
N VAL A 78 -8.03 4.50 -0.02
CA VAL A 78 -7.24 3.37 -0.52
C VAL A 78 -8.13 2.54 -1.42
N ASN A 79 -7.72 2.34 -2.67
CA ASN A 79 -8.42 1.51 -3.64
C ASN A 79 -8.03 0.05 -3.48
N MET A 80 -6.72 -0.20 -3.27
CA MET A 80 -6.17 -1.52 -3.05
C MET A 80 -4.96 -1.48 -2.13
N CYS A 81 -4.73 -2.58 -1.42
CA CYS A 81 -3.54 -2.85 -0.63
C CYS A 81 -3.25 -4.34 -0.75
N VAL A 82 -2.04 -4.73 -1.12
CA VAL A 82 -1.68 -6.12 -1.37
C VAL A 82 -0.34 -6.44 -0.74
N GLU A 83 -0.23 -7.62 -0.15
CA GLU A 83 1.06 -8.19 0.23
C GLU A 83 1.80 -8.68 -1.02
N LEU A 84 2.99 -8.14 -1.25
CA LEU A 84 3.90 -8.59 -2.28
C LEU A 84 4.64 -9.82 -1.73
N SER A 85 4.04 -10.99 -1.88
CA SER A 85 4.69 -12.24 -1.49
C SER A 85 5.97 -12.44 -2.31
N CYS A 86 7.12 -12.48 -1.64
CA CYS A 86 8.29 -13.15 -2.19
C CYS A 86 7.94 -14.64 -2.25
N SER A 87 7.34 -15.09 -3.36
CA SER A 87 7.30 -16.52 -3.71
C SER A 87 8.70 -16.98 -4.11
N GLY A 88 9.61 -16.93 -3.14
CA GLY A 88 10.94 -17.49 -3.23
C GLY A 88 10.92 -18.97 -2.91
N ASN A 89 10.51 -19.81 -3.87
CA ASN A 89 11.38 -20.95 -4.15
C ASN A 89 12.67 -20.36 -4.70
N ALA A 90 13.57 -19.92 -3.81
CA ALA A 90 14.83 -19.27 -4.13
C ALA A 90 15.88 -20.25 -4.70
N HIS A 91 15.43 -21.25 -5.46
CA HIS A 91 16.26 -22.31 -6.04
C HIS A 91 16.22 -22.38 -7.57
N LYS A 92 15.59 -21.43 -8.27
CA LYS A 92 15.60 -21.38 -9.74
C LYS A 92 15.82 -19.98 -10.32
N CYS A 93 16.73 -19.22 -9.72
CA CYS A 93 17.39 -18.10 -10.39
C CYS A 93 18.90 -18.30 -10.30
N SER A 94 19.40 -19.26 -11.09
CA SER A 94 20.81 -19.44 -11.44
C SER A 94 20.85 -20.09 -12.81
#